data_AF-A0A9P0ZXG2-F1
#
_entry.id   AF-A0A9P0ZXG2-F1
#
_cell.length_a   1.000
_cell.length_b   1.000
_cell.length_c   1.000
_cell.angle_alpha   90.00
_cell.angle_beta   90.00
_cell.angle_gamma   90.00
#
_symmetry.space_group_name_H-M   'P 1'
#
loop_
_entity.id
_entity.type
_entity.pdbx_description
1 polymer ?
#
loop_
_entity_poly.entity_id
_entity_poly.type
_entity_poly.pdbx_seq_one_letter_code
_entity_poly.pdbx_strand_id
1 'polypeptide(L)'
;MGLLDDDKEYVDGISEGSFWASAWVLRKHFVILLIADTMSRPEYVWEKCWTFMSDDILHRQRTALLHPDLTLTEAEIKNYALIEIELMLKRNGRSLKNYPSMPFPDI
;
A
#
# COMPACT_ATOMS: atom_id res chain seq x y z
N MET A 1 17.92 -8.80 -23.51
CA MET A 1 17.26 -9.98 -22.92
C MET A 1 16.33 -9.44 -21.83
N GLY A 2 15.29 -8.66 -22.19
CA GLY A 2 13.91 -9.11 -22.44
C GLY A 2 13.03 -8.69 -21.26
N LEU A 3 12.97 -7.41 -20.87
CA LEU A 3 11.95 -6.40 -21.26
C LEU A 3 10.57 -6.97 -21.62
N LEU A 4 9.58 -6.54 -20.83
CA LEU A 4 8.11 -6.48 -21.05
C LEU A 4 7.26 -7.39 -20.13
N ASP A 5 7.37 -7.17 -18.82
CA ASP A 5 6.21 -6.95 -17.92
C ASP A 5 6.69 -6.37 -16.56
N ASP A 6 7.55 -5.33 -16.59
CA ASP A 6 8.59 -5.05 -15.57
C ASP A 6 8.13 -4.91 -14.11
N ASP A 7 6.85 -4.66 -13.83
CA ASP A 7 6.33 -4.63 -12.44
C ASP A 7 5.17 -5.59 -12.17
N LYS A 8 4.80 -6.42 -13.16
CA LYS A 8 3.75 -7.42 -12.99
C LYS A 8 4.12 -8.47 -11.96
N GLU A 9 5.39 -8.87 -11.87
CA GLU A 9 5.84 -9.84 -10.87
C GLU A 9 5.54 -9.37 -9.44
N TYR A 10 5.60 -8.06 -9.17
CA TYR A 10 5.24 -7.50 -7.87
C TYR A 10 3.73 -7.51 -7.65
N VAL A 11 2.94 -7.24 -8.69
CA VAL A 11 1.48 -7.36 -8.63
C VAL A 11 1.07 -8.81 -8.34
N ASP A 12 1.62 -9.76 -9.09
CA ASP A 12 1.35 -11.18 -8.93
C ASP A 12 1.81 -11.67 -7.55
N GLY A 13 3.00 -11.27 -7.10
CA GLY A 13 3.53 -11.64 -5.78
C GLY A 13 2.72 -11.07 -4.61
N ILE A 14 2.26 -9.82 -4.68
CA ILE A 14 1.37 -9.24 -3.66
C ILE A 14 0.00 -9.90 -3.69
N SER A 15 -0.54 -10.16 -4.90
CA SER A 15 -1.83 -10.84 -5.06
C SER A 15 -1.77 -12.26 -4.52
N GLU A 16 -0.71 -13.02 -4.79
CA GLU A 16 -0.52 -14.36 -4.23
C GLU A 16 -0.31 -14.30 -2.70
N GLY A 17 0.47 -13.33 -2.21
CA GLY A 17 0.68 -13.09 -0.79
C GLY A 17 -0.63 -12.82 -0.04
N SER A 18 -1.62 -12.19 -0.68
CA SER A 18 -2.91 -11.86 -0.08
C SER A 18 -3.74 -13.08 0.36
N PHE A 19 -3.48 -14.26 -0.19
CA PHE A 19 -4.13 -15.50 0.27
C PHE A 19 -3.66 -15.96 1.65
N TRP A 20 -2.48 -15.51 2.09
CA TRP A 20 -1.81 -16.03 3.29
C TRP A 20 -1.38 -14.95 4.29
N ALA A 21 -1.30 -13.69 3.86
CA ALA A 21 -0.78 -12.58 4.64
C ALA A 21 -1.86 -11.52 4.93
N SER A 22 -1.74 -10.84 6.06
CA SER A 22 -2.62 -9.72 6.39
C SER A 22 -2.29 -8.48 5.55
N ALA A 23 -3.27 -7.59 5.37
CA ALA A 23 -3.08 -6.29 4.70
C ALA A 23 -1.90 -5.49 5.29
N TRP A 24 -1.66 -5.57 6.60
CA TRP A 24 -0.48 -4.96 7.23
C TRP A 24 0.84 -5.54 6.73
N VAL A 25 0.94 -6.87 6.60
CA VAL A 25 2.13 -7.54 6.06
C VAL A 25 2.34 -7.15 4.59
N LEU A 26 1.27 -7.06 3.81
CA LEU A 26 1.35 -6.64 2.40
C LEU A 26 1.81 -5.19 2.26
N ARG A 27 1.28 -4.25 3.06
CA ARG A 27 1.79 -2.86 3.10
C ARG A 27 3.27 -2.82 3.45
N LYS A 28 3.70 -3.61 4.43
CA LYS A 28 5.12 -3.70 4.81
C LYS A 28 5.98 -4.26 3.68
N HIS A 29 5.50 -5.26 2.96
CA HIS A 29 6.21 -5.82 1.80
C HIS A 29 6.35 -4.77 0.68
N PHE A 30 5.27 -4.06 0.36
CA PHE A 30 5.28 -2.97 -0.60
C PHE A 30 6.28 -1.86 -0.21
N VAL A 31 6.35 -1.49 1.07
CA VAL A 31 7.35 -0.54 1.59
C VAL A 31 8.78 -1.04 1.39
N ILE A 32 9.04 -2.34 1.57
CA ILE A 32 10.36 -2.92 1.33
C ILE A 32 10.74 -2.79 -0.15
N LEU A 33 9.81 -3.09 -1.06
CA LEU A 33 10.02 -2.94 -2.51
C LEU A 33 10.31 -1.49 -2.89
N LEU A 34 9.59 -0.52 -2.31
CA LEU A 34 9.86 0.90 -2.48
C LEU A 34 11.28 1.26 -2.00
N ILE A 35 11.66 0.84 -0.79
CA ILE A 35 12.98 1.15 -0.21
C ILE A 35 14.11 0.55 -1.03
N ALA A 36 13.90 -0.66 -1.58
CA ALA A 36 14.87 -1.35 -2.41
C ALA A 36 15.01 -0.74 -3.82
N ASP A 37 14.12 0.17 -4.20
CA ASP A 37 14.11 0.85 -5.51
C ASP A 37 14.06 -0.13 -6.69
N THR A 38 13.35 -1.25 -6.50
CA THR A 38 13.27 -2.34 -7.50
C THR A 38 12.06 -2.23 -8.42
N MET A 39 11.06 -1.41 -8.05
CA MET A 39 9.87 -1.17 -8.87
C MET A 39 10.10 0.00 -9.81
N SER A 40 9.88 -0.20 -11.11
CA SER A 40 9.99 0.87 -12.10
C SER A 40 8.80 1.84 -12.06
N ARG A 41 7.62 1.29 -11.71
CA ARG A 41 6.32 1.97 -11.66
C ARG A 41 5.57 1.61 -10.37
N PRO A 42 5.99 2.14 -9.22
CA PRO A 42 5.35 1.84 -7.94
C PRO A 42 3.86 2.23 -7.92
N GLU A 43 3.46 3.25 -8.68
CA GLU A 43 2.06 3.69 -8.81
C GLU A 43 1.19 2.64 -9.51
N TYR A 44 1.76 1.92 -10.47
CA TYR A 44 1.04 0.85 -11.15
C TYR A 44 0.78 -0.32 -10.20
N VAL A 45 1.79 -0.73 -9.44
CA VAL A 45 1.66 -1.82 -8.45
C VAL A 45 0.66 -1.42 -7.37
N TRP A 46 0.75 -0.18 -6.87
CA TRP A 46 -0.22 0.38 -5.93
C TRP A 46 -1.66 0.30 -6.45
N GLU A 47 -1.95 0.84 -7.64
CA GLU A 47 -3.30 0.85 -8.21
C GLU A 47 -3.88 -0.55 -8.42
N LYS A 48 -3.03 -1.56 -8.66
CA LYS A 48 -3.46 -2.96 -8.82
C LYS A 48 -3.67 -3.70 -7.51
N CYS A 49 -2.97 -3.31 -6.44
CA CYS A 49 -2.91 -4.09 -5.21
C CYS A 49 -3.46 -3.39 -3.96
N TRP A 50 -3.88 -2.12 -4.05
CA TRP A 50 -4.30 -1.33 -2.88
C TRP A 50 -5.41 -2.02 -2.08
N THR A 51 -6.35 -2.71 -2.74
CA THR A 51 -7.47 -3.41 -2.08
C THR A 51 -6.97 -4.46 -1.09
N PHE A 52 -6.01 -5.29 -1.50
CA PHE A 52 -5.37 -6.28 -0.62
C PHE A 52 -4.60 -5.61 0.53
N MET A 53 -3.95 -4.49 0.22
CA MET A 53 -3.20 -3.69 1.19
C MET A 53 -4.08 -2.84 2.09
N SER A 54 -5.40 -2.82 1.93
CA SER A 54 -6.31 -1.98 2.71
C SER A 54 -7.48 -2.73 3.34
N ASP A 55 -7.54 -4.05 3.21
CA ASP A 55 -8.67 -4.87 3.66
C ASP A 55 -8.96 -4.75 5.17
N ASP A 56 -7.94 -4.46 5.98
CA ASP A 56 -8.06 -4.26 7.43
C ASP A 56 -8.45 -2.83 7.84
N ILE A 57 -8.43 -1.84 6.93
CA ILE A 57 -8.50 -0.42 7.28
C ILE A 57 -9.83 -0.06 7.94
N LEU A 58 -10.97 -0.46 7.37
CA LEU A 58 -12.27 -0.11 7.92
C LEU A 58 -12.44 -0.65 9.34
N HIS A 59 -12.05 -1.91 9.57
CA HIS A 59 -12.11 -2.52 10.89
C HIS A 59 -11.19 -1.82 11.90
N ARG A 60 -9.96 -1.48 11.47
CA ARG A 60 -9.00 -0.74 12.30
C ARG A 60 -9.53 0.65 12.67
N GLN A 61 -10.14 1.38 11.74
CA GLN A 61 -10.69 2.72 12.00
C GLN A 61 -11.92 2.67 12.93
N ARG A 62 -12.84 1.72 12.72
CA ARG A 62 -13.97 1.48 13.65
C ARG A 62 -13.50 1.24 15.08
N THR A 63 -12.45 0.43 15.23
CA THR A 63 -11.87 0.10 16.53
C THR A 63 -11.17 1.31 17.15
N ALA A 64 -10.36 2.04 16.38
CA ALA A 64 -9.60 3.19 16.86
C ALA A 64 -10.50 4.36 17.27
N LEU A 65 -11.59 4.60 16.54
CA LEU A 65 -12.54 5.69 16.79
C LEU A 65 -13.70 5.31 17.72
N LEU A 66 -13.77 4.04 18.17
CA LEU A 66 -14.90 3.49 18.92
C LEU A 66 -16.24 3.72 18.22
N HIS A 67 -16.25 3.68 16.89
CA HIS A 67 -17.41 3.99 16.05
C HIS A 67 -17.72 2.79 15.16
N PRO A 68 -18.49 1.78 15.65
CA PRO A 68 -18.71 0.53 14.93
C PRO A 68 -19.50 0.70 13.62
N ASP A 69 -20.33 1.75 13.53
CA ASP A 69 -21.15 2.04 12.35
C ASP A 69 -20.44 2.90 11.30
N LEU A 70 -19.16 3.25 11.52
CA LEU A 70 -18.36 4.00 10.56
C LEU A 70 -18.39 3.30 9.20
N THR A 71 -18.66 4.06 8.15
CA THR A 71 -18.42 3.67 6.76
C THR A 71 -17.34 4.59 6.20
N LEU A 72 -16.55 4.06 5.28
CA LEU A 72 -15.50 4.81 4.59
C LEU A 72 -15.70 4.61 3.09
N THR A 73 -15.50 5.69 2.34
CA THR A 73 -15.41 5.67 0.89
C THR A 73 -14.11 4.98 0.45
N GLU A 74 -14.05 4.56 -0.81
CA GLU A 74 -12.82 4.03 -1.39
C GLU A 74 -11.64 5.01 -1.25
N ALA A 75 -11.89 6.30 -1.50
CA ALA A 75 -10.87 7.34 -1.38
C ALA A 75 -10.31 7.44 0.05
N GLU A 76 -11.18 7.39 1.07
CA GLU A 76 -10.75 7.40 2.47
C GLU A 76 -9.97 6.13 2.83
N ILE A 77 -10.39 4.96 2.35
CA ILE A 77 -9.68 3.69 2.58
C ILE A 77 -8.27 3.75 1.96
N LYS A 78 -8.15 4.18 0.70
CA LYS A 78 -6.87 4.40 0.03
C LYS A 78 -6.01 5.38 0.81
N ASN A 79 -6.59 6.50 1.25
CA ASN A 79 -5.89 7.52 2.00
C ASN A 79 -5.30 6.98 3.31
N TYR A 80 -6.07 6.24 4.11
CA TYR A 80 -5.58 5.62 5.34
C TYR A 80 -4.47 4.59 5.07
N ALA A 81 -4.58 3.80 4.01
CA ALA A 81 -3.52 2.87 3.64
C ALA A 81 -2.23 3.60 3.23
N LEU A 82 -2.34 4.72 2.49
CA LEU A 82 -1.19 5.58 2.14
C LEU A 82 -0.56 6.24 3.37
N ILE A 83 -1.35 6.67 4.36
CA ILE A 83 -0.84 7.18 5.64
C ILE A 83 0.00 6.11 6.35
N GLU A 84 -0.47 4.88 6.43
CA GLU A 84 0.27 3.78 7.06
C GLU A 84 1.58 3.49 6.31
N ILE A 85 1.57 3.51 4.97
CA ILE A 85 2.77 3.36 4.13
C ILE A 85 3.76 4.51 4.38
N GLU A 86 3.29 5.76 4.39
CA GLU A 86 4.12 6.94 4.69
C GLU A 86 4.76 6.85 6.07
N LEU A 87 4.01 6.41 7.08
CA LEU A 87 4.54 6.19 8.43
C LEU A 87 5.62 5.10 8.46
N MET A 88 5.45 4.00 7.71
CA MET A 88 6.46 2.95 7.58
C MET A 88 7.72 3.44 6.86
N LEU A 89 7.57 4.23 5.79
CA LEU A 89 8.70 4.84 5.07
C LEU A 89 9.48 5.82 5.96
N LYS A 90 8.77 6.68 6.71
CA LYS A 90 9.40 7.66 7.63
C LYS A 90 10.27 6.98 8.68
N ARG A 91 9.85 5.82 9.20
CA ARG A 91 10.65 5.00 10.13
C ARG A 91 11.97 4.51 9.52
N ASN A 92 12.06 4.47 8.19
CA ASN A 92 13.24 4.09 7.42
C ASN A 92 13.96 5.31 6.78
N GLY A 93 13.65 6.54 7.21
CA GLY A 93 14.27 7.76 6.67
C GLY A 93 13.88 8.08 5.23
N ARG A 94 12.73 7.58 4.76
CA ARG A 94 12.15 7.82 3.44
C ARG A 94 10.75 8.43 3.58
N SER A 95 10.16 8.85 2.46
CA SER A 95 8.79 9.33 2.33
C SER A 95 8.25 8.95 0.95
N LEU A 96 6.93 8.86 0.80
CA LEU A 96 6.26 8.78 -0.50
C LEU A 96 6.68 9.92 -1.43
N LYS A 97 7.09 11.07 -0.89
CA LYS A 97 7.67 12.18 -1.67
C LYS A 97 8.97 11.81 -2.41
N ASN A 98 9.65 10.74 -2.01
CA ASN A 98 10.80 10.21 -2.74
C ASN A 98 10.41 9.42 -4.00
N TYR A 99 9.12 9.12 -4.18
CA TYR A 99 8.58 8.35 -5.30
C TYR A 99 7.52 9.18 -6.03
N PRO A 100 7.92 10.10 -6.94
CA PRO A 100 7.01 11.12 -7.47
C PRO A 100 5.77 10.60 -8.21
N SER A 101 5.79 9.35 -8.70
CA SER A 101 4.63 8.74 -9.35
C SER A 101 3.58 8.22 -8.36
N MET A 102 3.97 7.95 -7.11
CA MET A 102 3.05 7.48 -6.09
C MET A 102 2.08 8.58 -5.64
N PRO A 103 0.80 8.26 -5.40
CA PRO A 103 -0.09 9.18 -4.73
C PRO A 103 0.41 9.47 -3.31
N PHE A 104 0.23 10.71 -2.87
CA PHE A 104 0.52 11.13 -1.50
C PHE A 104 -0.80 11.22 -0.72
N PRO A 105 -0.86 10.82 0.55
CA PRO A 105 -2.08 10.91 1.33
C PRO A 105 -2.52 12.37 1.51
N ASP A 106 -3.82 12.59 1.38
CA ASP A 106 -4.51 13.83 1.71
C ASP A 106 -4.58 13.96 3.24
N ILE A 107 -3.99 15.03 3.79
CA ILE A 107 -3.93 15.31 5.23
C ILE A 107 -5.01 16.34 5.60
#